data_AF-A0A6L2N9I0-F1
#
_entry.id   AF-A0A6L2N9I0-F1
#
_cell.length_a   1.000
_cell.length_b   1.000
_cell.length_c   1.000
_cell.angle_alpha   90.00
_cell.angle_beta   90.00
_cell.angle_gamma   90.00
#
_symmetry.space_group_name_H-M   'P 1'
#
loop_
_entity.id
_entity.type
_entity.pdbx_description
1 polymer ?
#
loop_
_entity_poly.entity_id
_entity_poly.type
_entity_poly.pdbx_seq_one_letter_code
_entity_poly.pdbx_strand_id
1 'polypeptide(L)'
;MAELQLVGGVKKLNNNNYNSWSTSLMSYLQGQDLWEIVNGSDTTSPLREDANGILKKWKVRVGKALFILKTTVEDEVLEHIRDSLTPK
;
A
#
# COMPACT_ATOMS: atom_id res chain seq x y z
N MET A 1 -25.01 -6.01 6.17
CA MET A 1 -23.62 -6.50 6.06
C MET A 1 -22.89 -5.43 5.26
N ALA A 2 -22.15 -4.54 5.92
CA ALA A 2 -21.55 -3.40 5.25
C ALA A 2 -20.43 -3.91 4.34
N GLU A 3 -20.62 -3.81 3.03
CA GLU A 3 -19.49 -3.87 2.11
C GLU A 3 -18.54 -2.75 2.52
N LEU A 4 -17.48 -3.13 3.24
CA LEU A 4 -16.35 -2.26 3.54
C LEU A 4 -15.89 -1.70 2.20
N GLN A 5 -16.11 -0.40 2.02
CA GLN A 5 -15.83 0.33 0.79
C GLN A 5 -14.45 -0.06 0.27
N LEU A 6 -14.44 -0.75 -0.87
CA LEU A 6 -13.23 -1.14 -1.59
C LEU A 6 -12.44 0.14 -1.90
N VAL A 7 -11.19 0.20 -1.44
CA VAL A 7 -10.31 1.33 -1.77
C VAL A 7 -10.09 1.32 -3.28
N GLY A 8 -10.70 2.30 -3.97
CA GLY A 8 -10.63 2.42 -5.41
C GLY A 8 -11.20 1.24 -6.21
N GLY A 9 -12.08 0.43 -5.61
CA GLY A 9 -12.60 -0.78 -6.26
C GLY A 9 -11.64 -1.97 -6.28
N VAL A 10 -10.48 -1.89 -5.62
CA VAL A 10 -9.54 -3.00 -5.50
C VAL A 10 -10.08 -4.03 -4.52
N LYS A 11 -10.44 -5.22 -5.01
CA LYS A 11 -10.82 -6.38 -4.16
C LYS A 11 -9.71 -6.68 -3.18
N LYS A 12 -10.03 -6.94 -1.90
CA LYS A 12 -9.00 -7.27 -0.90
C LYS A 12 -8.23 -8.55 -1.28
N LEU A 13 -6.96 -8.61 -0.91
CA LEU A 13 -6.10 -9.78 -1.08
C LEU A 13 -6.59 -10.91 -0.19
N ASN A 14 -6.72 -12.09 -0.79
CA ASN A 14 -6.94 -13.36 -0.12
C ASN A 14 -6.02 -14.43 -0.69
N ASN A 15 -6.13 -15.65 -0.16
CA ASN A 15 -5.26 -16.78 -0.51
C ASN A 15 -5.33 -17.20 -1.99
N ASN A 16 -6.33 -16.75 -2.76
CA ASN A 16 -6.59 -17.25 -4.10
C ASN A 16 -6.54 -16.17 -5.20
N ASN A 17 -6.36 -14.89 -4.86
CA ASN A 17 -6.51 -13.80 -5.83
C ASN A 17 -5.27 -12.91 -6.01
N TYR A 18 -4.09 -13.33 -5.53
CA TYR A 18 -2.87 -12.52 -5.55
C TYR A 18 -2.56 -11.87 -6.90
N ASN A 19 -2.64 -12.62 -8.01
CA ASN A 19 -2.32 -12.08 -9.35
C ASN A 19 -3.26 -10.94 -9.77
N SER A 20 -4.56 -11.15 -9.60
CA SER A 20 -5.57 -10.13 -9.90
C SER A 20 -5.47 -8.93 -8.96
N TRP A 21 -5.29 -9.19 -7.66
CA TRP A 21 -5.08 -8.17 -6.64
C TRP A 21 -3.87 -7.30 -6.96
N SER A 22 -2.72 -7.93 -7.25
CA SER A 22 -1.46 -7.24 -7.54
C SER A 22 -1.59 -6.33 -8.75
N THR A 23 -2.22 -6.81 -9.82
CA THR A 23 -2.46 -6.03 -11.04
C THR A 23 -3.40 -4.85 -10.76
N SER A 24 -4.53 -5.08 -10.09
CA SER A 24 -5.49 -4.02 -9.76
C SER A 24 -4.92 -2.98 -8.81
N LEU A 25 -4.16 -3.41 -7.80
CA LEU A 25 -3.51 -2.51 -6.85
C LEU A 25 -2.40 -1.69 -7.52
N MET A 26 -1.61 -2.30 -8.40
CA MET A 26 -0.59 -1.60 -9.19
C MET A 26 -1.23 -0.48 -10.01
N SER A 27 -2.26 -0.78 -10.81
CA SER A 27 -2.95 0.24 -11.62
C SER A 27 -3.58 1.33 -10.77
N TYR A 28 -4.17 0.98 -9.61
CA TYR A 28 -4.71 1.96 -8.69
C TYR A 28 -3.64 2.90 -8.13
N LEU A 29 -2.51 2.35 -7.65
CA LEU A 29 -1.40 3.14 -7.11
C LEU A 29 -0.72 4.00 -8.16
N GLN A 30 -0.63 3.54 -9.42
CA GLN A 30 -0.14 4.35 -10.54
C GLN A 30 -1.04 5.55 -10.78
N GLY A 31 -2.37 5.36 -10.77
CA GLY A 31 -3.34 6.47 -10.90
C GLY A 31 -3.30 7.47 -9.73
N GLN A 32 -2.69 7.11 -8.60
CA GLN A 32 -2.53 7.96 -7.42
C GLN A 32 -1.12 8.58 -7.28
N ASP A 33 -0.20 8.32 -8.22
CA ASP A 33 1.23 8.68 -8.10
C ASP A 33 1.90 8.09 -6.84
N LEU A 34 1.51 6.86 -6.48
CA LEU A 34 2.01 6.15 -5.30
C LEU A 34 2.80 4.88 -5.64
N TRP A 35 2.77 4.41 -6.89
CA TRP A 35 3.45 3.18 -7.29
C TRP A 35 4.95 3.23 -7.06
N GLU A 36 5.60 4.37 -7.33
CA GLU A 36 7.05 4.54 -7.13
C GLU A 36 7.48 4.41 -5.66
N ILE A 37 6.57 4.69 -4.72
CA ILE A 37 6.84 4.45 -3.29
C ILE A 37 6.83 2.95 -2.99
N VAL A 38 5.91 2.20 -3.62
CA VAL A 38 5.68 0.77 -3.34
C VAL A 38 6.67 -0.13 -4.09
N ASN A 39 7.03 0.22 -5.32
CA ASN A 39 7.96 -0.54 -6.15
C ASN A 39 9.43 -0.37 -5.73
N GLY A 40 9.74 0.60 -4.87
CA GLY A 40 11.07 0.86 -4.34
C GLY A 40 11.83 2.04 -4.98
N SER A 41 11.34 2.61 -6.08
CA SER A 41 11.99 3.70 -6.82
C SER A 41 12.10 5.01 -6.03
N ASP A 42 11.11 5.34 -5.20
CA ASP A 42 11.05 6.56 -4.38
C ASP A 42 11.07 6.22 -2.87
N THR A 43 12.08 5.46 -2.46
CA THR A 43 12.31 5.06 -1.06
C THR A 43 13.24 6.00 -0.30
N THR A 44 13.95 6.89 -1.00
CA THR A 44 14.89 7.81 -0.38
C THR A 44 14.15 9.03 0.16
N SER A 45 14.04 9.13 1.48
CA SER A 45 13.48 10.31 2.11
C SER A 45 14.29 11.56 1.75
N PRO A 46 13.65 12.70 1.42
CA PRO A 46 14.34 13.97 1.28
C PRO A 46 15.11 14.32 2.56
N LEU A 47 16.39 14.71 2.43
CA LEU A 47 17.27 14.95 3.57
C LEU A 47 16.84 16.16 4.44
N ARG A 48 16.14 17.14 3.85
CA ARG A 48 15.69 18.36 4.53
C ARG A 48 14.34 18.81 3.99
N GLU A 49 13.57 19.49 4.84
CA GLU A 49 12.40 20.25 4.40
C GLU A 49 12.89 21.46 3.61
N ASP A 50 12.33 21.66 2.42
CA ASP A 50 12.58 22.85 1.61
C ASP A 50 11.38 23.81 1.69
N ALA A 51 11.53 25.00 1.10
CA ALA A 51 10.45 25.99 1.05
C ALA A 51 9.18 25.48 0.34
N ASN A 52 9.29 24.41 -0.46
CA ASN A 52 8.18 23.80 -1.19
C ASN A 52 7.48 22.66 -0.44
N GLY A 53 7.96 22.33 0.77
CA GLY A 53 7.38 21.29 1.60
C GLY A 53 7.62 19.87 1.09
N ILE A 54 8.73 19.61 0.39
CA ILE A 54 9.00 18.33 -0.29
C ILE A 54 9.00 17.16 0.69
N LEU A 55 9.60 17.31 1.87
CA LEU A 55 9.65 16.25 2.88
C LEU A 55 8.25 15.97 3.44
N LYS A 56 7.46 17.00 3.71
CA LYS A 56 6.06 16.82 4.14
C LYS A 56 5.22 16.12 3.08
N LYS A 57 5.33 16.50 1.81
CA LYS A 57 4.62 15.86 0.69
C LYS A 57 5.02 14.40 0.52
N TRP A 58 6.32 14.10 0.60
CA TRP A 58 6.82 12.72 0.55
C TRP A 58 6.26 11.88 1.70
N LYS A 59 6.30 12.37 2.95
CA LYS A 59 5.70 11.68 4.11
C LYS A 59 4.20 11.41 3.93
N VAL A 60 3.46 12.35 3.34
CA VAL A 60 2.02 12.16 3.06
C VAL A 60 1.81 11.07 2.00
N ARG A 61 2.61 11.04 0.92
CA ARG A 61 2.54 9.98 -0.10
C ARG A 61 2.85 8.61 0.49
N VAL A 62 3.91 8.50 1.29
CA VAL A 62 4.27 7.27 2.02
C VAL A 62 3.15 6.81 2.93
N GLY A 63 2.58 7.71 3.74
CA GLY A 63 1.46 7.39 4.62
C GLY A 63 0.22 6.91 3.86
N LYS A 64 -0.11 7.53 2.73
CA LYS A 64 -1.21 7.10 1.85
C LYS A 64 -0.95 5.73 1.25
N ALA A 65 0.24 5.48 0.72
CA ALA A 65 0.60 4.17 0.14
C ALA A 65 0.50 3.04 1.19
N LEU A 66 1.03 3.28 2.39
CA LEU A 66 0.93 2.36 3.53
C LEU A 66 -0.52 2.10 3.94
N PHE A 67 -1.36 3.14 3.98
CA PHE A 67 -2.77 2.99 4.30
C PHE A 67 -3.48 2.11 3.26
N ILE A 68 -3.32 2.41 1.97
CA ILE A 68 -3.91 1.64 0.87
C ILE A 68 -3.50 0.17 0.99
N LEU A 69 -2.19 -0.12 1.10
CA LEU A 69 -1.68 -1.48 1.25
C LEU A 69 -2.31 -2.25 2.41
N LYS A 70 -2.45 -1.62 3.59
CA LYS A 70 -3.09 -2.27 4.75
C LYS A 70 -4.57 -2.55 4.53
N THR A 71 -5.27 -1.61 3.89
CA THR A 71 -6.72 -1.72 3.68
C THR A 71 -7.12 -2.67 2.54
N THR A 72 -6.22 -2.93 1.60
CA THR A 72 -6.46 -3.83 0.47
C THR A 72 -6.05 -5.27 0.75
N VAL A 73 -5.69 -5.62 1.99
CA VAL A 73 -5.40 -7.00 2.41
C VAL A 73 -6.47 -7.46 3.39
N GLU A 74 -6.93 -8.72 3.28
CA GLU A 74 -7.85 -9.30 4.27
C GLU A 74 -7.13 -9.56 5.59
N ASP A 75 -7.84 -9.36 6.71
CA ASP A 75 -7.25 -9.50 8.05
C ASP A 75 -6.70 -10.92 8.28
N GLU A 76 -7.37 -11.94 7.74
CA GLU A 76 -6.90 -13.33 7.78
C GLU A 76 -5.53 -13.52 7.11
N VAL A 77 -5.26 -12.82 6.00
CA VAL A 77 -3.94 -12.88 5.34
C VAL A 77 -2.89 -12.12 6.16
N LEU A 78 -3.26 -11.04 6.85
CA LEU A 78 -2.36 -10.33 7.76
C LEU A 78 -1.92 -11.19 8.95
N GLU A 79 -2.80 -12.06 9.46
CA GLU A 79 -2.47 -13.02 10.52
C GLU A 79 -1.42 -14.04 10.05
N HIS A 80 -1.54 -14.55 8.83
CA HIS A 80 -0.53 -15.47 8.26
C HIS A 80 0.84 -14.80 8.06
N ILE A 81 0.88 -13.51 7.74
CA ILE A 81 2.14 -12.74 7.66
C ILE A 81 2.78 -12.62 9.04
N ARG A 82 1.97 -12.39 10.09
CA ARG A 82 2.47 -12.30 11.48
C ARG A 82 3.13 -13.62 11.92
N ASP A 83 2.49 -14.74 11.60
CA ASP A 83 2.99 -16.05 12.01
C ASP A 83 4.25 -16.48 11.24
N SER A 84 4.41 -16.04 9.99
CA SER A 84 5.60 -16.32 9.17
C SER A 84 6.87 -15.57 9.61
N LEU A 85 6.73 -14.49 10.39
CA LEU A 85 7.86 -13.74 10.97
C LEU A 85 8.35 -14.34 12.29
N THR A 86 7.61 -15.27 12.89
CA THR A 86 8.05 -16.04 14.06
C THR A 86 8.85 -17.25 13.58
N PRO A 87 10.17 -17.33 13.86
CA PRO A 87 10.96 -18.52 13.55
C PRO A 87 10.44 -19.73 14.35
N LYS A 88 10.44 -20.90 13.72
CA LYS A 88 10.28 -22.19 14.42
C LYS A 88 11.54 -22.56 15.19
#